data_AF-A0A2V5Y8Y9-F1
#
_entry.id   AF-A0A2V5Y8Y9-F1
#
_cell.length_a   1.000
_cell.length_b   1.000
_cell.length_c   1.000
_cell.angle_alpha   90.00
_cell.angle_beta   90.00
_cell.angle_gamma   90.00
#
_symmetry.space_group_name_H-M   'P 1'
#
loop_
_entity.id
_entity.type
_entity.pdbx_description
1 polymer ?
#
loop_
_entity_poly.entity_id
_entity_poly.type
_entity_poly.pdbx_seq_one_letter_code
_entity_poly.pdbx_strand_id
1 'polypeptide(L)'
;FLWRFHQVHHVDLDMDASTAIRFHFGEMTMSTALQIFQILIIGVSPLTFSIWNTWLISEIMFHHSNVELPFRVERWLCKLIVTPRMHGIHHSLVPEELNSNWSSGLTMWDWLHNTLRLNVPQNHLTLGVAAFPDLKELTYPKLMEMPFDQQQRYPPWMRADGTIPRRDELLAAAPENLAPEDEKDLAPTSPAMRRV
;
A
#
# COMPACT_ATOMS: atom_id res chain seq x y z
N PHE A 1 -3.74 12.71 -11.94
CA PHE A 1 -5.20 12.99 -12.00
C PHE A 1 -6.00 11.90 -11.30
N LEU A 2 -6.02 10.65 -11.79
CA LEU A 2 -6.81 9.54 -11.21
C LEU A 2 -6.48 9.23 -9.74
N TRP A 3 -5.23 9.46 -9.32
CA TRP A 3 -4.81 9.37 -7.92
C TRP A 3 -5.70 10.15 -6.94
N ARG A 4 -6.32 11.25 -7.36
CA ARG A 4 -7.25 12.03 -6.50
C ARG A 4 -8.48 11.24 -6.08
N PHE A 5 -8.87 10.21 -6.81
CA PHE A 5 -9.93 9.30 -6.41
C PHE A 5 -9.39 8.21 -5.48
N HIS A 6 -8.23 7.66 -5.83
CA HIS A 6 -7.55 6.61 -5.07
C HIS A 6 -7.04 7.08 -3.70
N GLN A 7 -6.79 8.38 -3.51
CA GLN A 7 -6.38 8.90 -2.21
C GLN A 7 -7.42 8.65 -1.11
N VAL A 8 -8.70 8.47 -1.45
CA VAL A 8 -9.75 8.10 -0.47
C VAL A 8 -9.46 6.75 0.17
N HIS A 9 -8.81 5.86 -0.57
CA HIS A 9 -8.34 4.57 -0.08
C HIS A 9 -7.09 4.72 0.79
N HIS A 10 -6.15 5.58 0.39
CA HIS A 10 -4.90 5.81 1.12
C HIS A 10 -5.01 6.73 2.34
N VAL A 11 -6.14 7.41 2.53
CA VAL A 11 -6.28 8.36 3.64
C VAL A 11 -6.43 7.66 4.99
N ASP A 12 -6.59 6.34 5.00
CA ASP A 12 -6.67 5.57 6.23
C ASP A 12 -5.40 5.72 7.06
N LEU A 13 -5.57 6.08 8.33
CA LEU A 13 -4.44 6.26 9.26
C LEU A 13 -4.02 4.95 9.93
N ASP A 14 -4.88 3.93 9.85
CA ASP A 14 -4.64 2.57 10.31
C ASP A 14 -5.27 1.60 9.31
N MET A 15 -4.49 0.67 8.80
CA MET A 15 -4.92 -0.21 7.71
C MET A 15 -5.43 -1.54 8.28
N ASP A 16 -6.65 -1.91 7.90
CA ASP A 16 -7.22 -3.21 8.17
C ASP A 16 -7.97 -3.76 6.95
N ALA A 17 -8.55 -4.96 7.07
CA ALA A 17 -9.24 -5.60 5.97
C ALA A 17 -10.42 -4.77 5.42
N SER A 18 -10.95 -3.79 6.17
CA SER A 18 -11.98 -2.90 5.66
C SER A 18 -11.42 -1.82 4.73
N THR A 19 -10.15 -1.44 4.86
CA THR A 19 -9.47 -0.52 3.94
C THR A 19 -9.54 -1.00 2.49
N ALA A 20 -9.52 -2.33 2.29
CA ALA A 20 -9.71 -3.03 1.02
C ALA A 20 -10.98 -2.65 0.22
N ILE A 21 -11.96 -2.00 0.85
CA ILE A 21 -13.22 -1.60 0.21
C ILE A 21 -13.53 -0.09 0.38
N ARG A 22 -12.62 0.68 0.98
CA ARG A 22 -12.79 2.13 1.20
C ARG A 22 -12.37 2.93 -0.03
N PHE A 23 -13.11 2.77 -1.13
CA PHE A 23 -12.87 3.49 -2.39
C PHE A 23 -13.91 4.56 -2.66
N HIS A 24 -13.52 5.59 -3.42
CA HIS A 24 -14.49 6.53 -3.95
C HIS A 24 -15.39 5.87 -5.00
N PHE A 25 -16.69 6.17 -4.99
CA PHE A 25 -17.66 5.58 -5.93
C PHE A 25 -17.26 5.75 -7.41
N GLY A 26 -16.75 6.92 -7.77
CA GLY A 26 -16.24 7.21 -9.12
C GLY A 26 -15.09 6.30 -9.55
N GLU A 27 -14.17 5.96 -8.64
CA GLU A 27 -13.09 5.01 -8.93
C GLU A 27 -13.66 3.62 -9.19
N MET A 28 -14.54 3.14 -8.31
CA MET A 28 -15.14 1.81 -8.46
C MET A 28 -15.88 1.67 -9.80
N THR A 29 -16.57 2.73 -10.23
CA THR A 29 -17.29 2.76 -11.51
C THR A 29 -16.32 2.67 -12.70
N MET A 30 -15.24 3.45 -12.70
CA MET A 30 -14.22 3.42 -13.77
C MET A 30 -13.49 2.07 -13.82
N SER A 31 -13.07 1.56 -12.66
CA SER A 31 -12.39 0.27 -12.55
C SER A 31 -13.28 -0.89 -13.01
N THR A 32 -14.56 -0.89 -12.62
CA THR A 32 -15.53 -1.91 -13.07
C THR A 32 -15.76 -1.82 -14.58
N ALA A 33 -15.88 -0.62 -15.15
CA ALA A 33 -16.05 -0.45 -16.60
C ALA A 33 -14.84 -0.97 -17.38
N LEU A 34 -13.62 -0.66 -16.93
CA LEU A 34 -12.39 -1.18 -17.52
C LEU A 34 -12.28 -2.70 -17.39
N GLN A 35 -12.65 -3.25 -16.24
CA GLN A 35 -12.66 -4.70 -16.01
C GLN A 35 -13.64 -5.41 -16.97
N ILE A 36 -14.87 -4.90 -17.11
CA ILE A 36 -15.86 -5.42 -18.06
C ILE A 36 -15.31 -5.38 -19.49
N PHE A 37 -14.71 -4.25 -19.89
CA PHE A 37 -14.11 -4.10 -21.21
C PHE A 37 -13.00 -5.13 -21.47
N GLN A 38 -12.12 -5.37 -20.49
CA GLN A 38 -11.06 -6.40 -20.59
C GLN A 38 -11.64 -7.80 -20.73
N ILE A 39 -12.65 -8.14 -19.93
CA ILE A 39 -13.33 -9.45 -19.99
C ILE A 39 -13.93 -9.69 -21.39
N LEU A 40 -14.59 -8.67 -21.95
CA LEU A 40 -15.21 -8.75 -23.27
C LEU A 40 -14.18 -8.92 -24.39
N ILE A 41 -13.02 -8.25 -24.31
CA ILE A 41 -11.95 -8.36 -25.31
C ILE A 41 -11.25 -9.71 -25.23
N ILE A 42 -10.91 -10.17 -24.02
CA ILE A 42 -10.18 -11.42 -23.81
C ILE A 42 -11.09 -12.64 -24.06
N GLY A 43 -12.42 -12.48 -23.87
CA GLY A 43 -13.39 -13.57 -24.02
C GLY A 43 -13.34 -14.57 -22.86
N VAL A 44 -13.13 -14.08 -21.63
CA VAL A 44 -13.01 -14.92 -20.43
C VAL A 44 -14.35 -15.61 -20.12
N SER A 45 -14.33 -16.92 -19.89
CA SER A 45 -15.54 -17.66 -19.50
C SER A 45 -16.05 -17.19 -18.13
N PRO A 46 -17.38 -17.27 -17.85
CA PRO A 46 -17.92 -16.89 -16.54
C PRO A 46 -17.28 -17.64 -15.37
N LEU A 47 -16.96 -18.92 -15.53
CA LEU A 47 -16.29 -19.72 -14.51
C LEU A 47 -14.86 -19.25 -14.24
N THR A 48 -14.07 -19.03 -15.30
CA THR A 48 -12.70 -18.52 -15.18
C THR A 48 -12.68 -17.16 -14.49
N PHE A 49 -13.58 -16.26 -14.89
CA PHE A 49 -13.73 -14.95 -14.25
C PHE A 49 -14.09 -15.09 -12.77
N SER A 50 -15.05 -15.94 -12.44
CA SER A 50 -15.48 -16.15 -11.04
C SER A 50 -14.36 -16.68 -10.16
N ILE A 51 -13.57 -17.65 -10.63
CA ILE A 51 -12.41 -18.19 -9.90
C ILE A 51 -11.37 -17.09 -9.66
N TRP A 52 -10.99 -16.37 -10.72
CA TRP A 52 -10.03 -15.28 -10.64
C TRP A 52 -10.49 -14.18 -9.69
N ASN A 53 -11.73 -13.71 -9.84
CA ASN A 53 -12.29 -12.63 -9.04
C ASN A 53 -12.40 -13.01 -7.56
N THR A 54 -12.79 -14.25 -7.26
CA THR A 54 -12.86 -14.75 -5.87
C THR A 54 -11.48 -14.77 -5.23
N TRP A 55 -10.48 -15.27 -5.95
CA TRP A 55 -9.10 -15.28 -5.48
C TRP A 55 -8.57 -13.85 -5.29
N LEU A 56 -8.78 -12.97 -6.27
CA LEU A 56 -8.30 -11.58 -6.24
C LEU A 56 -8.91 -10.81 -5.07
N ILE A 57 -10.22 -10.91 -4.85
CA ILE A 57 -10.86 -10.25 -3.69
C ILE A 57 -10.31 -10.80 -2.37
N SER A 58 -10.09 -12.12 -2.28
CA SER A 58 -9.52 -12.72 -1.07
C SER A 58 -8.10 -12.22 -0.81
N GLU A 59 -7.30 -12.07 -1.87
CA GLU A 59 -5.94 -11.55 -1.77
C GLU A 59 -5.94 -10.04 -1.43
N ILE A 60 -6.87 -9.26 -1.99
CA ILE A 60 -7.01 -7.83 -1.65
C ILE A 60 -7.37 -7.65 -0.17
N MET A 61 -8.31 -8.45 0.33
CA MET A 61 -8.64 -8.47 1.77
C MET A 61 -7.43 -8.87 2.61
N PHE A 62 -6.65 -9.85 2.14
CA PHE A 62 -5.45 -10.32 2.83
C PHE A 62 -4.36 -9.25 2.89
N HIS A 63 -3.96 -8.64 1.78
CA HIS A 63 -2.85 -7.67 1.80
C HIS A 63 -3.24 -6.33 2.46
N HIS A 64 -4.52 -6.05 2.67
CA HIS A 64 -4.98 -4.92 3.50
C HIS A 64 -5.15 -5.29 4.97
N SER A 65 -5.17 -6.57 5.33
CA SER A 65 -5.42 -6.97 6.71
C SER A 65 -4.33 -6.48 7.66
N ASN A 66 -4.68 -6.37 8.94
CA ASN A 66 -3.73 -6.15 10.04
C ASN A 66 -3.07 -7.46 10.52
N VAL A 67 -3.02 -8.49 9.66
CA VAL A 67 -2.41 -9.78 10.00
C VAL A 67 -0.90 -9.63 10.02
N GLU A 68 -0.32 -9.90 11.18
CA GLU A 68 1.13 -9.96 11.34
C GLU A 68 1.64 -11.37 11.00
N LEU A 69 2.45 -11.46 9.94
CA LEU A 69 3.07 -12.70 9.51
C LEU A 69 4.48 -12.84 10.11
N PRO A 70 4.89 -14.06 10.50
CA PRO A 70 6.29 -14.32 10.82
C PRO A 70 7.18 -14.01 9.62
N PHE A 71 8.30 -13.30 9.84
CA PHE A 71 9.22 -12.85 8.79
C PHE A 71 9.62 -13.95 7.79
N ARG A 72 9.85 -15.18 8.29
CA ARG A 72 10.22 -16.32 7.44
C ARG A 72 9.12 -16.69 6.45
N VAL A 73 7.85 -16.66 6.88
CA VAL A 73 6.69 -16.97 6.06
C VAL A 73 6.51 -15.87 5.02
N GLU A 74 6.54 -14.63 5.47
CA GLU A 74 6.40 -13.45 4.62
C GLU A 74 7.45 -13.39 3.51
N ARG A 75 8.72 -13.67 3.83
CA ARG A 75 9.82 -13.70 2.85
C ARG A 75 9.57 -14.68 1.68
N TRP A 76 8.83 -15.75 1.92
CA TRP A 76 8.43 -16.68 0.85
C TRP A 76 7.17 -16.20 0.13
N LEU A 77 6.17 -15.70 0.87
CA LEU A 77 4.92 -15.22 0.29
C LEU A 77 5.12 -14.02 -0.63
N CYS A 78 5.95 -13.03 -0.27
CA CYS A 78 6.26 -11.85 -1.09
C CYS A 78 6.91 -12.17 -2.44
N LYS A 79 7.29 -13.43 -2.70
CA LYS A 79 7.76 -13.85 -4.04
C LYS A 79 6.61 -14.14 -5.00
N LEU A 80 5.40 -14.36 -4.48
CA LEU A 80 4.24 -14.81 -5.23
C LEU A 80 3.07 -13.84 -5.11
N ILE A 81 2.73 -13.43 -3.90
CA ILE A 81 1.56 -12.61 -3.58
C ILE A 81 1.95 -11.39 -2.76
N VAL A 82 1.11 -10.36 -2.80
CA VAL A 82 1.30 -9.18 -1.96
C VAL A 82 0.89 -9.55 -0.53
N THR A 83 1.69 -9.11 0.44
CA THR A 83 1.44 -9.35 1.88
C THR A 83 1.03 -8.06 2.59
N PRO A 84 0.43 -8.16 3.79
CA PRO A 84 0.15 -7.00 4.64
C PRO A 84 1.32 -6.02 4.77
N ARG A 85 2.51 -6.52 5.10
CA ARG A 85 3.70 -5.67 5.26
C ARG A 85 4.12 -4.98 3.97
N MET A 86 4.05 -5.71 2.86
CA MET A 86 4.43 -5.19 1.56
C MET A 86 3.46 -4.09 1.10
N HIS A 87 2.15 -4.34 1.20
CA HIS A 87 1.15 -3.36 0.79
C HIS A 87 1.07 -2.17 1.75
N GLY A 88 1.29 -2.37 3.06
CA GLY A 88 1.36 -1.28 4.02
C GLY A 88 2.40 -0.22 3.64
N ILE A 89 3.53 -0.61 3.05
CA ILE A 89 4.55 0.34 2.55
C ILE A 89 3.96 1.26 1.46
N HIS A 90 3.10 0.73 0.59
CA HIS A 90 2.40 1.53 -0.41
C HIS A 90 1.40 2.51 0.23
N HIS A 91 0.84 2.20 1.41
CA HIS A 91 -0.01 3.12 2.18
C HIS A 91 0.76 4.14 3.02
N SER A 92 2.10 4.16 2.93
CA SER A 92 2.94 5.09 3.67
C SER A 92 2.69 6.54 3.29
N LEU A 93 2.75 7.40 4.30
CA LEU A 93 2.79 8.85 4.18
C LEU A 93 4.02 9.36 3.39
N VAL A 94 5.11 8.58 3.39
CA VAL A 94 6.40 8.93 2.77
C VAL A 94 6.32 8.68 1.25
N PRO A 95 6.52 9.70 0.39
CA PRO A 95 6.33 9.54 -1.05
C PRO A 95 7.19 8.45 -1.70
N GLU A 96 8.44 8.25 -1.24
CA GLU A 96 9.31 7.21 -1.79
C GLU A 96 8.80 5.79 -1.51
N GLU A 97 7.96 5.62 -0.49
CA GLU A 97 7.36 4.35 -0.08
C GLU A 97 5.98 4.18 -0.70
N LEU A 98 5.17 5.25 -0.69
CA LEU A 98 3.91 5.33 -1.43
C LEU A 98 4.09 4.96 -2.90
N ASN A 99 5.15 5.43 -3.53
CA ASN A 99 5.47 5.14 -4.93
C ASN A 99 6.23 3.81 -5.10
N SER A 100 5.79 2.77 -4.40
CA SER A 100 6.30 1.40 -4.51
C SER A 100 5.17 0.39 -4.26
N ASN A 101 5.40 -0.90 -4.57
CA ASN A 101 4.47 -2.01 -4.31
C ASN A 101 3.04 -1.79 -4.88
N TRP A 102 2.94 -1.41 -6.16
CA TRP A 102 1.67 -1.06 -6.82
C TRP A 102 0.79 -2.27 -7.17
N SER A 103 1.30 -3.49 -7.02
CA SER A 103 0.52 -4.68 -7.36
C SER A 103 -0.60 -4.94 -6.37
N SER A 104 -1.64 -5.59 -6.88
CA SER A 104 -2.57 -6.42 -6.12
C SER A 104 -2.54 -7.83 -6.71
N GLY A 105 -2.75 -8.85 -5.88
CA GLY A 105 -2.74 -10.24 -6.29
C GLY A 105 -1.33 -10.82 -6.34
N LEU A 106 -0.58 -10.45 -7.39
CA LEU A 106 0.69 -11.08 -7.74
C LEU A 106 1.83 -10.06 -7.66
N THR A 107 2.86 -10.37 -6.88
CA THR A 107 4.07 -9.53 -6.75
C THR A 107 4.86 -9.42 -8.05
N MET A 108 4.60 -10.28 -9.03
CA MET A 108 5.35 -10.31 -10.29
C MET A 108 5.31 -8.98 -11.05
N TRP A 109 4.24 -8.20 -10.90
CA TRP A 109 4.13 -6.90 -11.57
C TRP A 109 5.08 -5.87 -10.95
N ASP A 110 5.30 -5.91 -9.64
CA ASP A 110 6.29 -5.05 -8.98
C ASP A 110 7.73 -5.41 -9.34
N TRP A 111 8.01 -6.70 -9.56
CA TRP A 111 9.29 -7.14 -10.13
C TRP A 111 9.48 -6.62 -11.55
N LEU A 112 8.45 -6.76 -12.40
CA LEU A 112 8.51 -6.36 -13.80
C LEU A 112 8.73 -4.84 -13.97
N HIS A 113 8.11 -4.03 -13.10
CA HIS A 113 8.18 -2.58 -13.17
C HIS A 113 9.20 -1.96 -12.21
N ASN A 114 9.97 -2.79 -11.49
CA ASN A 114 10.99 -2.36 -10.53
C ASN A 114 10.45 -1.44 -9.42
N THR A 115 9.29 -1.80 -8.88
CA THR A 115 8.58 -1.06 -7.81
C THR A 115 8.55 -1.82 -6.50
N LEU A 116 9.15 -3.02 -6.45
CA LEU A 116 9.22 -3.82 -5.24
C LEU A 116 10.11 -3.16 -4.16
N ARG A 117 9.53 -2.90 -2.99
CA ARG A 117 10.22 -2.37 -1.80
C ARG A 117 9.79 -3.15 -0.56
N LEU A 118 10.74 -3.79 0.12
CA LEU A 118 10.45 -4.64 1.30
C LEU A 118 11.17 -4.18 2.57
N ASN A 119 12.26 -3.42 2.44
CA ASN A 119 13.15 -3.08 3.56
C ASN A 119 12.72 -1.76 4.23
N VAL A 120 11.48 -1.71 4.71
CA VAL A 120 10.94 -0.56 5.45
C VAL A 120 10.55 -1.02 6.86
N PRO A 121 11.12 -0.45 7.93
CA PRO A 121 10.76 -0.79 9.30
C PRO A 121 9.27 -0.50 9.57
N GLN A 122 8.54 -1.52 9.99
CA GLN A 122 7.08 -1.43 10.12
C GLN A 122 6.65 -0.70 11.39
N ASN A 123 7.44 -0.82 12.46
CA ASN A 123 7.25 -0.11 13.73
C ASN A 123 7.30 1.42 13.59
N HIS A 124 7.87 1.93 12.51
CA HIS A 124 7.96 3.36 12.21
C HIS A 124 7.16 3.76 10.97
N LEU A 125 6.34 2.85 10.43
CA LEU A 125 5.51 3.14 9.28
C LEU A 125 4.36 4.07 9.71
N THR A 126 4.25 5.22 9.06
CA THR A 126 3.13 6.15 9.26
C THR A 126 2.27 6.08 8.01
N LEU A 127 1.01 5.70 8.15
CA LEU A 127 0.06 5.59 7.05
C LEU A 127 -0.69 6.91 6.84
N GLY A 128 -1.36 7.02 5.69
CA GLY A 128 -2.26 8.12 5.40
C GLY A 128 -1.76 9.04 4.28
N VAL A 129 -2.48 10.14 4.10
CA VAL A 129 -2.16 11.17 3.11
C VAL A 129 -1.76 12.45 3.83
N ALA A 130 -0.61 13.03 3.48
CA ALA A 130 -0.01 14.17 4.20
C ALA A 130 -0.91 15.42 4.23
N ALA A 131 -1.74 15.58 3.20
CA ALA A 131 -2.73 16.64 3.12
C ALA A 131 -3.92 16.46 4.11
N PHE A 132 -4.13 15.26 4.67
CA PHE A 132 -5.27 14.91 5.53
C PHE A 132 -4.83 14.16 6.81
N PRO A 133 -4.09 14.82 7.73
CA PRO A 133 -3.53 14.15 8.90
C PRO A 133 -4.53 13.95 10.05
N ASP A 134 -5.68 14.63 10.06
CA ASP A 134 -6.64 14.59 11.16
C ASP A 134 -7.77 13.58 10.89
N LEU A 135 -7.88 12.58 11.77
CA LEU A 135 -8.96 11.58 11.76
C LEU A 135 -10.36 12.21 11.75
N LYS A 136 -10.54 13.40 12.36
CA LYS A 136 -11.82 14.10 12.40
C LYS A 136 -12.28 14.61 11.03
N GLU A 137 -11.35 14.77 10.10
CA GLU A 137 -11.66 15.15 8.72
C GLU A 137 -12.06 13.95 7.86
N LEU A 138 -11.82 12.71 8.31
CA LEU A 138 -12.10 11.47 7.58
C LEU A 138 -13.56 11.02 7.71
N THR A 139 -14.49 11.97 7.59
CA THR A 139 -15.93 11.68 7.56
C THR A 139 -16.40 11.31 6.17
N TYR A 140 -17.41 10.45 6.05
CA TYR A 140 -17.95 10.02 4.75
C TYR A 140 -18.22 11.17 3.75
N PRO A 141 -18.90 12.28 4.13
CA PRO A 141 -19.10 13.39 3.20
C PRO A 141 -17.78 14.00 2.70
N LYS A 142 -16.82 14.20 3.60
CA LYS A 142 -15.52 14.77 3.24
C LYS A 142 -14.72 13.83 2.34
N LEU A 143 -14.79 12.51 2.56
CA LEU A 143 -14.19 11.50 1.69
C LEU A 143 -14.78 11.55 0.26
N MET A 144 -16.07 11.80 0.11
CA MET A 144 -16.71 11.93 -1.21
C MET A 144 -16.35 13.25 -1.92
N GLU A 145 -16.09 14.32 -1.16
CA GLU A 145 -15.65 15.61 -1.71
C GLU A 145 -14.15 15.65 -2.03
N MET A 146 -13.36 14.82 -1.34
CA MET A 146 -11.90 14.81 -1.39
C MET A 146 -11.32 14.79 -2.83
N PRO A 147 -11.82 14.00 -3.79
CA PRO A 147 -11.27 14.01 -5.15
C PRO A 147 -11.46 15.35 -5.87
N PHE A 148 -12.45 16.14 -5.47
CA PHE A 148 -12.86 17.39 -6.13
C PHE A 148 -12.35 18.64 -5.41
N ASP A 149 -11.83 18.50 -4.19
CA ASP A 149 -11.35 19.61 -3.40
C ASP A 149 -10.23 20.37 -4.15
N GLN A 150 -10.54 21.57 -4.64
CA GLN A 150 -9.60 22.42 -5.36
C GLN A 150 -8.60 23.12 -4.42
N GLN A 151 -8.80 23.05 -3.10
CA GLN A 151 -7.80 23.49 -2.13
C GLN A 151 -6.60 22.52 -2.04
N GLN A 152 -6.64 21.37 -2.74
CA GLN A 152 -5.48 20.52 -3.10
C GLN A 152 -4.52 21.23 -4.08
N ARG A 153 -4.15 22.50 -3.83
CA ARG A 153 -3.09 23.18 -4.58
C ARG A 153 -1.71 22.54 -4.34
N TYR A 154 -1.59 21.78 -3.26
CA TYR A 154 -0.40 20.99 -2.95
C TYR A 154 -0.63 19.54 -3.38
N PRO A 155 0.40 18.85 -3.88
CA PRO A 155 0.30 17.43 -4.14
C PRO A 155 -0.13 16.67 -2.86
N PRO A 156 -0.89 15.57 -2.95
CA PRO A 156 -1.41 14.86 -1.77
C PRO A 156 -0.33 14.33 -0.81
N TRP A 157 0.90 14.19 -1.31
CA TRP A 157 2.09 13.83 -0.54
C TRP A 157 2.79 15.02 0.13
N MET A 158 2.17 16.20 0.18
CA MET A 158 2.68 17.41 0.80
C MET A 158 1.77 17.85 1.95
N ARG A 159 2.36 18.27 3.05
CA ARG A 159 1.65 18.80 4.23
C ARG A 159 1.10 20.20 3.96
N ALA A 160 0.21 20.67 4.85
CA ALA A 160 -0.36 22.01 4.79
C ALA A 160 0.69 23.15 4.85
N ASP A 161 1.85 22.90 5.43
CA ASP A 161 2.99 23.84 5.51
C ASP A 161 3.91 23.81 4.27
N GLY A 162 3.61 22.96 3.29
CA GLY A 162 4.39 22.80 2.07
C GLY A 162 5.56 21.81 2.18
N THR A 163 5.78 21.19 3.33
CA THR A 163 6.83 20.18 3.52
C THR A 163 6.39 18.82 2.96
N ILE A 164 7.36 18.03 2.53
CA ILE A 164 7.15 16.66 2.06
C ILE A 164 7.70 15.72 3.14
N PRO A 165 6.89 14.79 3.69
CA PRO A 165 7.35 13.84 4.69
C PRO A 165 8.53 13.02 4.20
N ARG A 166 9.54 12.88 5.05
CA ARG A 166 10.67 11.99 4.78
C ARG A 166 10.86 10.98 5.92
N ARG A 167 11.43 9.83 5.57
CA ARG A 167 11.67 8.73 6.51
C ARG A 167 12.58 9.15 7.67
N ASP A 168 13.67 9.85 7.39
CA ASP A 168 14.63 10.33 8.39
C ASP A 168 14.00 11.29 9.41
N GLU A 169 13.10 12.17 8.97
CA GLU A 169 12.35 13.06 9.85
C GLU A 169 11.43 12.28 10.81
N LEU A 170 10.71 11.28 10.30
CA LEU A 170 9.78 10.46 11.09
C LEU A 170 10.53 9.59 12.12
N LEU A 171 11.71 9.08 11.75
CA LEU A 171 12.58 8.34 12.67
C LEU A 171 13.11 9.23 13.81
N ALA A 172 13.52 10.47 13.50
CA ALA A 172 14.01 11.41 14.50
C ALA A 172 12.91 11.89 15.47
N ALA A 173 11.64 11.85 15.03
CA ALA A 173 10.49 12.19 15.85
C ALA A 173 9.93 11.01 16.67
N ALA A 174 10.35 9.78 16.37
CA ALA A 174 9.88 8.58 17.08
C ALA A 174 10.47 8.53 18.50
N PRO A 175 9.67 8.18 19.52
CA PRO A 175 10.18 8.01 20.88
C PRO A 175 11.28 6.94 20.92
N GLU A 176 12.36 7.22 21.66
CA GLU A 176 13.60 6.44 21.78
C GLU A 176 13.40 4.94 22.13
N ASN A 177 12.21 4.58 22.62
CA ASN A 177 11.84 3.24 23.07
C ASN A 177 11.31 2.31 21.96
N LEU A 178 11.23 2.77 20.70
CA LEU A 178 10.86 1.96 19.53
C LEU A 178 12.10 1.46 18.76
N ALA A 179 13.21 1.21 19.46
CA ALA A 179 14.40 0.60 18.85
C ALA A 179 14.05 -0.77 18.22
N PRO A 180 14.65 -1.14 17.08
CA PRO A 180 14.22 -2.32 16.33
C PRO A 180 14.61 -3.60 17.08
N GLU A 181 13.62 -4.42 17.45
CA GLU A 181 13.87 -5.80 17.88
C GLU A 181 14.35 -6.69 16.71
N ASP A 182 14.22 -6.21 15.47
CA ASP A 182 14.42 -6.96 14.24
C ASP A 182 15.87 -7.04 13.75
N GLU A 183 16.83 -6.38 14.42
CA GLU A 183 18.24 -6.43 14.00
C GLU A 183 18.92 -7.77 14.31
N LYS A 184 18.28 -8.66 15.09
CA LYS A 184 18.83 -9.99 15.40
C LYS A 184 18.70 -10.99 14.26
N ASP A 185 17.77 -10.80 13.32
CA ASP A 185 17.52 -11.73 12.21
C ASP A 185 18.13 -11.27 10.87
N LEU A 186 18.77 -10.10 10.83
CA LEU A 186 19.42 -9.53 9.63
C LEU A 186 20.94 -9.79 9.58
N ALA A 187 21.50 -10.57 10.50
CA ALA A 187 22.90 -10.94 10.45
C ALA A 187 23.20 -11.71 9.13
N PRO A 188 24.16 -11.26 8.31
CA PRO A 188 24.56 -12.02 7.13
C PRO A 188 25.25 -13.30 7.59
N THR A 189 24.63 -14.46 7.37
CA THR A 189 25.34 -15.73 7.37
C THR A 189 26.27 -15.74 6.14
N SER A 190 27.45 -15.14 6.27
CA SER A 190 28.51 -15.28 5.28
C SER A 190 29.20 -16.63 5.48
N PRO A 191 29.20 -17.55 4.50
CA PRO A 191 30.22 -18.56 4.45
C PRO A 191 31.47 -17.91 3.86
N ALA A 192 32.53 -17.88 4.65
CA ALA A 192 33.86 -17.52 4.22
C ALA A 192 34.23 -18.26 2.92
N MET A 193 34.30 -17.53 1.81
CA MET A 193 34.85 -18.03 0.56
C MET A 193 36.38 -18.07 0.73
N ARG A 194 36.91 -19.25 1.07
CA ARG A 194 38.35 -19.52 1.01
C ARG A 194 38.80 -19.44 -0.45
N ARG A 195 39.85 -18.65 -0.68
CA ARG A 195 40.66 -18.62 -1.89
C ARG A 195 41.11 -20.03 -2.30
N VAL A 196 41.08 -20.30 -3.60
CA VAL A 196 42.18 -20.90 -4.36
C VAL A 196 42.30 -20.11 -5.66
#